data_AF-A0A1J3EE16-F1
#
_entry.id   AF-A0A1J3EE16-F1
#
_cell.length_a   1.000
_cell.length_b   1.000
_cell.length_c   1.000
_cell.angle_alpha   90.00
_cell.angle_beta   90.00
_cell.angle_gamma   90.00
#
_symmetry.space_group_name_H-M   'P 1'
#
loop_
_entity.id
_entity.type
_entity.pdbx_description
1 polymer ?
#
loop_
_entity_poly.entity_id
_entity_poly.type
_entity_poly.pdbx_seq_one_letter_code
_entity_poly.pdbx_strand_id
1 'polypeptide(L)'
;VVEMGFDPKTSRFIEALRAVYQLSDKAIQEKVNAYKKLGFTVDDVWETFKKWPQFLTNSEKKILSSAETFLGLGFTRDEFTMMVKSQP
;
A
#
# COMPACT_ATOMS: atom_id res chain seq x y z
N VAL A 1 7.73 -6.77 12.00
CA VAL A 1 8.44 -6.19 10.84
C VAL A 1 9.79 -6.84 10.53
N VAL A 2 10.61 -7.24 11.53
CA VAL A 2 11.84 -8.04 11.26
C VAL A 2 11.51 -9.34 10.55
N GLU A 3 10.53 -10.10 11.05
CA GLU A 3 10.05 -11.35 10.46
C GLU A 3 9.45 -11.18 9.05
N MET A 4 9.05 -9.95 8.68
CA MET A 4 8.55 -9.63 7.34
C MET A 4 9.69 -9.41 6.32
N GLY A 5 10.96 -9.44 6.77
CA GLY A 5 12.15 -9.30 5.94
C GLY A 5 12.75 -7.89 5.90
N PHE A 6 12.31 -6.96 6.76
CA PHE A 6 12.92 -5.63 6.83
C PHE A 6 14.25 -5.66 7.57
N ASP A 7 15.31 -5.13 6.95
CA ASP A 7 16.62 -4.94 7.59
C ASP A 7 16.55 -3.85 8.67
N PRO A 8 16.77 -4.18 9.96
CA PRO A 8 16.72 -3.23 11.09
C PRO A 8 17.64 -2.01 10.95
N LYS A 9 18.65 -2.07 10.09
CA LYS A 9 19.62 -0.98 9.86
C LYS A 9 19.16 0.05 8.83
N THR A 10 17.99 -0.13 8.22
CA THR A 10 17.50 0.72 7.13
C THR A 10 16.39 1.68 7.58
N SER A 11 16.25 2.82 6.90
CA SER A 11 15.11 3.74 7.12
C SER A 11 13.77 3.06 6.87
N ARG A 12 13.69 2.17 5.88
CA ARG A 12 12.49 1.37 5.57
C ARG A 12 12.00 0.55 6.75
N PHE A 13 12.90 0.02 7.58
CA PHE A 13 12.49 -0.66 8.82
C PHE A 13 11.77 0.28 9.78
N ILE A 14 12.28 1.49 9.96
CA ILE A 14 11.65 2.50 10.84
C ILE A 14 10.28 2.93 10.27
N GLU A 15 10.18 3.09 8.96
CA GLU A 15 8.91 3.42 8.30
C GLU A 15 7.88 2.29 8.46
N ALA A 16 8.27 1.03 8.24
CA ALA A 16 7.42 -0.13 8.43
C ALA A 16 7.00 -0.29 9.89
N LEU A 17 7.93 -0.11 10.83
CA LEU A 17 7.65 -0.16 12.26
C LEU A 17 6.63 0.91 12.65
N ARG A 18 6.79 2.15 12.18
CA ARG A 18 5.81 3.22 12.41
C ARG A 18 4.45 2.88 11.82
N ALA A 19 4.40 2.37 10.59
CA ALA A 19 3.16 2.01 9.93
C ALA A 19 2.38 0.95 10.72
N VAL A 20 3.03 -0.15 11.13
CA VAL A 20 2.35 -1.20 11.90
C VAL A 20 2.02 -0.79 13.33
N TYR A 21 2.80 0.09 13.95
CA TYR A 21 2.54 0.56 15.31
C TYR A 21 1.38 1.56 15.37
N GLN A 22 1.18 2.34 14.31
CA GLN A 22 0.11 3.35 14.23
C GLN A 22 -1.23 2.78 13.79
N LEU A 23 -1.25 1.62 13.16
CA LEU A 23 -2.45 1.01 12.60
C LEU A 23 -2.91 -0.16 13.47
N SER A 24 -4.19 -0.18 13.84
CA SER A 24 -4.81 -1.37 14.41
C SER A 24 -5.00 -2.44 13.33
N ASP A 25 -5.10 -3.71 13.72
CA ASP A 25 -5.39 -4.81 12.79
C ASP A 25 -6.65 -4.56 11.95
N LYS A 26 -7.68 -3.96 12.58
CA LYS A 26 -8.91 -3.54 11.89
C LYS A 26 -8.61 -2.50 10.81
N ALA A 27 -7.82 -1.48 11.11
CA ALA A 27 -7.46 -0.44 10.16
C ALA A 27 -6.61 -0.98 9.01
N ILE A 28 -5.70 -1.93 9.28
CA ILE A 28 -4.93 -2.64 8.25
C ILE A 28 -5.89 -3.40 7.33
N GLN A 29 -6.82 -4.17 7.90
CA GLN A 29 -7.77 -4.97 7.12
C GLN A 29 -8.68 -4.10 6.23
N GLU A 30 -9.16 -2.97 6.74
CA GLU A 30 -9.97 -2.00 5.98
C GLU A 30 -9.18 -1.47 4.77
N LYS A 31 -7.90 -1.12 4.95
CA LYS A 31 -7.03 -0.66 3.85
C LYS A 31 -6.74 -1.75 2.83
N VAL A 32 -6.45 -2.97 3.28
CA VAL A 32 -6.26 -4.12 2.39
C VAL A 32 -7.53 -4.32 1.54
N ASN A 33 -8.71 -4.23 2.15
CA ASN A 33 -9.98 -4.33 1.43
C ASN A 33 -10.20 -3.19 0.43
N ALA A 34 -9.78 -1.96 0.75
CA ALA A 34 -9.81 -0.84 -0.19
C ALA A 34 -8.94 -1.09 -1.42
N TYR A 35 -7.70 -1.58 -1.24
CA TYR A 35 -6.82 -1.93 -2.34
C TYR A 35 -7.35 -3.11 -3.17
N LYS A 36 -7.99 -4.11 -2.54
CA LYS A 36 -8.65 -5.20 -3.27
C LYS A 36 -9.75 -4.71 -4.21
N LYS A 37 -10.54 -3.70 -3.80
CA LYS A 37 -11.54 -3.06 -4.67
C LYS A 37 -10.92 -2.35 -5.88
N LEU A 38 -9.64 -1.98 -5.78
CA LEU A 38 -8.85 -1.38 -6.85
C LEU A 38 -8.10 -2.41 -7.71
N GLY A 39 -8.24 -3.71 -7.45
CA GLY A 39 -7.66 -4.78 -8.27
C GLY A 39 -6.37 -5.39 -7.72
N PHE A 40 -5.93 -4.99 -6.52
CA PHE A 40 -4.77 -5.60 -5.88
C PHE A 40 -5.13 -6.95 -5.25
N THR A 41 -4.25 -7.93 -5.37
CA THR A 41 -4.29 -9.13 -4.51
C THR A 41 -3.75 -8.81 -3.11
N VAL A 42 -3.99 -9.71 -2.15
CA VAL A 42 -3.40 -9.55 -0.80
C VAL A 42 -1.88 -9.59 -0.86
N ASP A 43 -1.33 -10.42 -1.74
CA ASP A 43 0.11 -10.51 -1.96
C ASP A 43 0.66 -9.22 -2.57
N ASP A 44 -0.02 -8.64 -3.58
CA ASP A 44 0.37 -7.34 -4.16
C ASP A 44 0.45 -6.24 -3.09
N VAL A 45 -0.50 -6.21 -2.15
CA VAL A 45 -0.51 -5.23 -1.06
C VAL A 45 0.71 -5.40 -0.16
N TRP A 46 1.04 -6.64 0.22
CA TRP A 46 2.18 -6.90 1.11
C TRP A 46 3.53 -6.74 0.40
N GLU A 47 3.63 -7.09 -0.88
CA GLU A 47 4.81 -6.81 -1.69
C GLU A 47 5.04 -5.30 -1.84
N THR A 48 3.98 -4.54 -2.12
CA THR A 48 4.06 -3.07 -2.23
C THR A 48 4.42 -2.45 -0.88
N PHE A 49 3.87 -2.96 0.22
CA PHE A 49 4.24 -2.51 1.58
C PHE A 49 5.71 -2.77 1.91
N LYS A 50 6.27 -3.91 1.48
CA LYS A 50 7.70 -4.22 1.68
C LYS A 50 8.63 -3.29 0.90
N LYS A 51 8.21 -2.88 -0.30
CA LYS A 51 8.92 -1.88 -1.11
C LYS A 51 8.81 -0.48 -0.48
N TRP A 52 7.57 -0.07 -0.19
CA TRP A 52 7.23 1.26 0.28
C TRP A 52 6.26 1.20 1.49
N PRO A 53 6.76 1.23 2.74
CA PRO A 53 5.90 1.06 3.91
C PRO A 53 4.83 2.14 4.09
N GLN A 54 5.06 3.34 3.57
CA GLN A 54 4.06 4.43 3.56
C GLN A 54 2.82 4.10 2.71
N PHE A 55 2.88 3.07 1.87
CA PHE A 55 1.75 2.58 1.11
C PHE A 55 0.52 2.29 1.98
N LEU A 56 0.72 1.68 3.16
CA LEU A 56 -0.36 1.37 4.11
C LEU A 56 -0.70 2.54 5.05
N THR A 57 0.10 3.61 5.11
CA THR A 57 -0.21 4.77 5.98
C THR A 57 -1.18 5.75 5.32
N ASN A 58 -1.30 5.74 3.99
CA ASN A 58 -2.27 6.56 3.26
C ASN A 58 -3.71 6.29 3.72
N SER A 59 -4.54 7.33 3.84
CA SER A 59 -5.97 7.18 4.15
C SER A 59 -6.73 6.56 2.97
N GLU A 60 -7.82 5.85 3.25
CA GLU A 60 -8.68 5.28 2.19
C GLU A 60 -9.16 6.36 1.22
N LYS A 61 -9.54 7.54 1.73
CA LYS A 61 -9.90 8.71 0.91
C LYS A 61 -8.79 9.08 -0.08
N LYS A 62 -7.53 9.13 0.36
CA LYS A 62 -6.39 9.49 -0.49
C LYS A 62 -6.12 8.42 -1.55
N ILE A 63 -6.23 7.15 -1.16
CA ILE A 63 -6.07 6.01 -2.07
C ILE A 63 -7.12 6.05 -3.18
N LEU A 64 -8.40 6.17 -2.81
CA LEU A 64 -9.51 6.20 -3.76
C LEU A 64 -9.45 7.44 -4.66
N SER A 65 -9.18 8.62 -4.09
CA SER A 65 -9.05 9.85 -4.87
C SER A 65 -7.90 9.79 -5.88
N SER A 66 -6.77 9.17 -5.51
CA SER A 66 -5.69 8.93 -6.47
C SER A 66 -6.16 8.01 -7.60
N ALA A 67 -6.80 6.90 -7.28
CA ALA A 67 -7.28 5.96 -8.30
C ALA A 67 -8.29 6.64 -9.24
N GLU A 68 -9.27 7.39 -8.70
CA GLU A 68 -10.24 8.16 -9.48
C GLU A 68 -9.56 9.17 -10.42
N THR A 69 -8.48 9.82 -9.96
CA THR A 69 -7.70 10.74 -10.79
C THR A 69 -7.09 10.02 -11.99
N PHE A 70 -6.44 8.86 -11.80
CA PHE A 70 -5.87 8.08 -12.91
C PHE A 70 -6.95 7.57 -13.86
N LEU A 71 -8.08 7.08 -13.33
CA LEU A 71 -9.21 6.66 -14.16
C LEU A 71 -9.76 7.82 -15.00
N GLY A 72 -9.87 9.02 -14.42
CA GLY A 72 -10.31 10.23 -15.12
C GLY A 72 -9.34 10.71 -16.22
N LEU A 73 -8.06 10.34 -16.11
CA LEU A 73 -7.05 10.59 -17.15
C LEU A 73 -7.06 9.54 -18.28
N GLY A 74 -7.96 8.56 -18.22
CA GLY A 74 -8.11 7.52 -19.24
C GLY A 74 -7.35 6.22 -18.96
N PHE A 75 -6.68 6.11 -17.82
CA PHE A 75 -6.06 4.84 -17.41
C PHE A 75 -7.13 3.84 -16.98
N THR A 76 -6.90 2.58 -17.28
CA THR A 76 -7.66 1.45 -16.75
C THR A 76 -7.26 1.17 -15.30
N ARG A 77 -8.11 0.43 -14.59
CA ARG A 77 -7.81 -0.03 -13.23
C ARG A 77 -6.58 -0.95 -13.18
N ASP A 78 -6.37 -1.74 -14.23
CA ASP A 78 -5.22 -2.64 -14.34
C ASP A 78 -3.93 -1.85 -14.55
N GLU A 79 -3.94 -0.84 -15.43
CA GLU A 79 -2.80 0.07 -15.61
C GLU A 79 -2.45 0.81 -14.33
N PHE A 80 -3.45 1.34 -13.60
CA PHE A 80 -3.22 1.97 -12.30
C PHE A 80 -2.54 1.00 -11.31
N THR A 81 -3.06 -0.23 -11.19
CA THR A 81 -2.47 -1.26 -10.32
C THR A 81 -1.04 -1.58 -10.72
N MET A 82 -0.76 -1.74 -12.02
CA MET A 82 0.60 -1.97 -12.54
C MET A 82 1.55 -0.82 -12.23
N MET A 83 1.09 0.43 -12.36
CA MET A 83 1.89 1.62 -12.05
C MET A 83 2.28 1.69 -10.58
N VAL A 84 1.33 1.42 -9.68
CA VAL A 84 1.59 1.41 -8.24
C VAL A 84 2.55 0.29 -7.85
N LYS A 85 2.39 -0.92 -8.41
CA LYS A 85 3.28 -2.07 -8.16
C LYS A 85 4.73 -1.84 -8.62
N SER A 86 4.91 -0.90 -9.55
CA SER A 86 6.20 -0.56 -10.15
C SER A 86 6.93 0.58 -9.42
N GLN A 87 6.32 1.19 -8.39
CA GLN A 87 7.00 2.20 -7.57
C GLN A 87 8.11 1.54 -6.71
N PRO A 88 9.27 2.21 -6.52
CA PRO A 88 10.39 1.72 -5.70
C PRO A 88 10.04 1.46 -4.23
#